data_AF-A0A7J9T5I7-F1
#
_entry.id   AF-A0A7J9T5I7-F1
#
_cell.length_a   1.000
_cell.length_b   1.000
_cell.length_c   1.000
_cell.angle_alpha   90.00
_cell.angle_beta   90.00
_cell.angle_gamma   90.00
#
_symmetry.space_group_name_H-M   'P 1'
#
loop_
_entity.id
_entity.type
_entity.pdbx_description
1 polymer ?
#
loop_
_entity_poly.entity_id
_entity_poly.type
_entity_poly.pdbx_seq_one_letter_code
_entity_poly.pdbx_strand_id
1 'polypeptide(L)'
;MNINTTLRKFIENSNYFNNRLNREVIEFIDESNIDCKYKKAQKLIEQLVEPHRKNQLYRHITELYEVEVATMSLTGKRDHVLHSVNTFLLGLFINDKYLDKKVDMFQWNISALFHDIAYPLEISQKIIERYFNKLNSIKCELDVENFTPNLNIVPKDFEKLTNNKNSFEYIQKRVYKWGLDINVQKRYADMIFSNQICHGIISALTVLYLIDLMYQSNNPERNNNNNNHSGWEQRYFENDVVSACSAIFLHNLSDDAFKNIKKNKAPLPYLLKLCDELQNWDRPKTDMLNGDSPENYDVFIHDNKLIYKVGSESIKYEILHKIECLNDRNVVIKNETQQ
;
A
#
# COMPACT_ATOMS: atom_id res chain seq x y z
N MET A 1 -12.47 20.87 12.06
CA MET A 1 -12.11 20.83 10.62
C MET A 1 -12.00 19.36 10.28
N ASN A 2 -12.43 18.92 9.10
CA ASN A 2 -12.37 17.50 8.75
C ASN A 2 -11.19 17.20 7.82
N ILE A 3 -10.85 15.92 7.67
CA ILE A 3 -9.67 15.45 6.94
C ILE A 3 -9.67 15.93 5.49
N ASN A 4 -10.82 15.92 4.81
CA ASN A 4 -10.93 16.39 3.43
C ASN A 4 -10.65 17.89 3.32
N THR A 5 -11.18 18.70 4.24
CA THR A 5 -10.88 20.14 4.29
C THR A 5 -9.40 20.38 4.54
N THR A 6 -8.77 19.60 5.41
CA THR A 6 -7.36 19.72 5.74
C THR A 6 -6.46 19.34 4.57
N LEU A 7 -6.71 18.18 3.94
CA LEU A 7 -5.97 17.74 2.77
C LEU A 7 -6.18 18.67 1.58
N ARG A 8 -7.40 19.14 1.34
CA ARG A 8 -7.70 20.12 0.28
C ARG A 8 -6.89 21.40 0.46
N LYS A 9 -6.96 22.04 1.63
CA LYS A 9 -6.18 23.26 1.90
C LYS A 9 -4.69 23.02 1.77
N PHE A 10 -4.21 21.84 2.17
CA PHE A 10 -2.81 21.48 1.98
C PHE A 10 -2.45 21.42 0.50
N ILE A 11 -3.24 20.73 -0.33
CA ILE A 11 -3.01 20.61 -1.77
C ILE A 11 -3.07 21.97 -2.46
N GLU A 12 -4.09 22.80 -2.18
CA GLU A 12 -4.26 24.14 -2.73
C GLU A 12 -3.06 25.07 -2.45
N ASN A 13 -2.40 24.90 -1.30
CA ASN A 13 -1.24 25.69 -0.89
C ASN A 13 0.11 25.04 -1.23
N SER A 14 0.10 23.88 -1.90
CA SER A 14 1.31 23.13 -2.23
C SER A 14 1.66 23.22 -3.70
N ASN A 15 2.93 22.97 -4.02
CA ASN A 15 3.43 22.89 -5.39
C ASN A 15 3.73 21.44 -5.80
N TYR A 16 3.04 20.44 -5.21
CA TYR A 16 3.25 19.02 -5.55
C TYR A 16 2.84 18.70 -6.98
N PHE A 17 1.81 19.39 -7.48
CA PHE A 17 1.24 19.11 -8.79
C PHE A 17 1.16 20.37 -9.64
N ASN A 18 1.11 20.17 -10.96
CA ASN A 18 0.71 21.24 -11.86
C ASN A 18 -0.78 21.60 -11.66
N ASN A 19 -1.20 22.77 -12.14
CA ASN A 19 -2.57 23.28 -11.95
C ASN A 19 -3.66 22.29 -12.39
N ARG A 20 -3.42 21.52 -13.46
CA ARG A 20 -4.38 20.54 -13.96
C ARG A 20 -4.55 19.39 -12.96
N LEU A 21 -3.46 18.78 -12.52
CA LEU A 21 -3.49 17.64 -11.60
C LEU A 21 -3.95 18.07 -10.20
N ASN A 22 -3.59 19.27 -9.74
CA ASN A 22 -4.16 19.87 -8.51
C ASN A 22 -5.69 19.91 -8.54
N ARG A 23 -6.28 20.34 -9.67
CA ARG A 23 -7.74 20.37 -9.82
C ARG A 23 -8.35 18.98 -9.73
N GLU A 24 -7.76 17.98 -10.39
CA GLU A 24 -8.26 16.59 -10.38
C GLU A 24 -8.19 15.99 -8.96
N VAL A 25 -7.15 16.30 -8.18
CA VAL A 25 -7.04 15.90 -6.77
C VAL A 25 -8.14 16.55 -5.92
N ILE A 26 -8.37 17.86 -6.07
CA ILE A 26 -9.43 18.57 -5.33
C ILE A 26 -10.80 18.00 -5.70
N GLU A 27 -11.06 17.76 -6.98
CA GLU A 27 -12.30 17.13 -7.44
C GLU A 27 -12.49 15.72 -6.87
N PHE A 28 -11.41 14.96 -6.68
CA PHE A 28 -11.48 13.65 -6.02
C PHE A 28 -11.83 13.79 -4.53
N ILE A 29 -11.22 14.75 -3.82
CA ILE A 29 -11.48 15.00 -2.39
C ILE A 29 -12.93 15.43 -2.17
N ASP A 30 -13.46 16.31 -3.03
CA ASP A 30 -14.80 16.88 -2.94
C ASP A 30 -15.90 15.92 -3.45
N GLU A 31 -15.54 14.81 -4.12
CA GLU A 31 -16.51 13.83 -4.63
C GLU A 31 -17.12 12.99 -3.51
N SER A 32 -18.46 12.99 -3.48
CA SER A 32 -19.27 12.27 -2.48
C SER A 32 -19.95 11.04 -3.06
N ASN A 33 -20.17 10.99 -4.38
CA ASN A 33 -20.69 9.81 -5.04
C ASN A 33 -19.58 8.78 -5.22
N ILE A 34 -19.74 7.60 -4.61
CA ILE A 34 -18.71 6.57 -4.57
C ILE A 34 -18.28 6.09 -5.97
N ASP A 35 -19.22 5.86 -6.89
CA ASP A 35 -18.93 5.41 -8.26
C ASP A 35 -18.15 6.46 -9.06
N CYS A 36 -18.51 7.73 -8.91
CA CYS A 36 -17.76 8.84 -9.49
C CYS A 36 -16.37 8.97 -8.85
N LYS A 37 -16.27 8.77 -7.53
CA LYS A 37 -15.01 8.83 -6.78
C LYS A 37 -14.03 7.77 -7.25
N TYR A 38 -14.52 6.56 -7.55
CA TYR A 38 -13.72 5.49 -8.18
C TYR A 38 -13.14 5.88 -9.52
N LYS A 39 -13.97 6.40 -10.42
CA LYS A 39 -13.52 6.84 -11.75
C LYS A 39 -12.47 7.94 -11.64
N LYS A 40 -12.66 8.87 -10.71
CA LYS A 40 -11.67 9.91 -10.39
C LYS A 40 -10.38 9.31 -9.82
N ALA A 41 -10.46 8.33 -8.91
CA ALA A 41 -9.31 7.64 -8.35
C ALA A 41 -8.47 6.93 -9.43
N GLN A 42 -9.12 6.16 -10.31
CA GLN A 42 -8.46 5.48 -11.43
C GLN A 42 -7.74 6.47 -12.35
N LYS A 43 -8.45 7.53 -12.77
CA LYS A 43 -7.87 8.61 -13.59
C LYS A 43 -6.70 9.30 -12.91
N LEU A 44 -6.80 9.54 -11.60
CA LEU A 44 -5.74 10.17 -10.82
C LEU A 44 -4.50 9.28 -10.72
N ILE A 45 -4.68 7.98 -10.48
CA ILE A 45 -3.57 7.00 -10.46
C ILE A 45 -2.84 7.00 -11.81
N GLU A 46 -3.57 6.95 -12.92
CA GLU A 46 -2.99 7.02 -14.27
C GLU A 46 -2.13 8.28 -14.46
N GLN A 47 -2.67 9.45 -14.11
CA GLN A 47 -1.98 10.74 -14.22
C GLN A 47 -0.77 10.88 -13.29
N LEU A 48 -0.76 10.20 -12.14
CA LEU A 48 0.36 10.23 -11.19
C LEU A 48 1.52 9.35 -11.67
N VAL A 49 1.26 8.25 -12.38
CA VAL A 49 2.32 7.35 -12.89
C VAL A 49 2.81 7.70 -14.29
N GLU A 50 2.01 8.40 -15.08
CA GLU A 50 2.33 8.80 -16.45
C GLU A 50 3.64 9.61 -16.57
N PRO A 51 3.92 10.63 -15.72
CA PRO A 51 5.18 11.38 -15.78
C PRO A 51 6.42 10.49 -15.61
N HIS A 52 6.28 9.34 -14.96
CA HIS A 52 7.35 8.37 -14.75
C HIS A 52 7.37 7.25 -15.79
N ARG A 53 6.48 7.31 -16.80
CA ARG A 53 6.36 6.33 -17.89
C ARG A 53 6.09 4.91 -17.37
N LYS A 54 5.27 4.79 -16.32
CA LYS A 54 4.87 3.50 -15.72
C LYS A 54 3.36 3.25 -15.86
N ASN A 55 2.76 3.80 -16.91
CA ASN A 55 1.33 3.74 -17.18
C ASN A 55 0.80 2.32 -17.41
N GLN A 56 1.65 1.33 -17.70
CA GLN A 56 1.22 -0.07 -17.79
C GLN A 56 0.80 -0.65 -16.43
N LEU A 57 1.25 -0.07 -15.30
CA LEU A 57 0.78 -0.48 -13.96
C LEU A 57 -0.70 -0.20 -13.75
N TYR A 58 -1.25 0.84 -14.40
CA TYR A 58 -2.64 1.23 -14.27
C TYR A 58 -3.63 0.09 -14.58
N ARG A 59 -3.31 -0.76 -15.55
CA ARG A 59 -4.16 -1.90 -15.94
C ARG A 59 -4.37 -2.92 -14.82
N HIS A 60 -3.45 -3.00 -13.86
CA HIS A 60 -3.61 -3.88 -12.70
C HIS A 60 -4.52 -3.27 -11.61
N ILE A 61 -4.61 -1.94 -11.54
CA ILE A 61 -5.53 -1.26 -10.62
C ILE A 61 -6.97 -1.39 -11.08
N THR A 62 -7.22 -1.38 -12.40
CA THR A 62 -8.56 -1.66 -12.93
C THR A 62 -8.98 -3.09 -12.62
N GLU A 63 -8.07 -4.06 -12.76
CA GLU A 63 -8.33 -5.46 -12.37
C GLU A 63 -8.61 -5.60 -10.87
N LEU A 64 -7.82 -4.92 -10.03
CA LEU A 64 -8.02 -4.91 -8.57
C LEU A 64 -9.45 -4.48 -8.21
N TYR A 65 -9.91 -3.37 -8.80
CA TYR A 65 -11.27 -2.87 -8.60
C TYR A 65 -12.34 -3.89 -9.02
N GLU A 66 -12.20 -4.49 -10.20
CA GLU A 66 -13.17 -5.47 -10.71
C GLU A 66 -13.28 -6.69 -9.79
N VAL A 67 -12.15 -7.20 -9.30
CA VAL A 67 -12.13 -8.33 -8.35
C VAL A 67 -12.73 -7.93 -6.99
N GLU A 68 -12.45 -6.73 -6.50
CA GLU A 68 -12.99 -6.25 -5.22
C GLU A 68 -14.51 -6.11 -5.25
N VAL A 69 -15.04 -5.48 -6.31
CA VAL A 69 -16.49 -5.38 -6.51
C VAL A 69 -17.13 -6.77 -6.58
N ALA A 70 -16.51 -7.70 -7.30
CA ALA A 70 -17.02 -9.07 -7.43
C ALA A 70 -16.97 -9.89 -6.12
N THR A 71 -16.01 -9.59 -5.23
CA THR A 71 -15.76 -10.36 -3.99
C THR A 71 -16.28 -9.70 -2.72
N MET A 72 -16.78 -8.47 -2.80
CA MET A 72 -17.28 -7.70 -1.65
C MET A 72 -18.38 -8.44 -0.89
N SER A 73 -19.33 -9.07 -1.59
CA SER A 73 -20.42 -9.83 -0.98
C SER A 73 -19.96 -11.10 -0.24
N LEU A 74 -18.82 -11.66 -0.62
CA LEU A 74 -18.29 -12.92 -0.06
C LEU A 74 -17.40 -12.70 1.16
N THR A 75 -16.69 -11.58 1.15
CA THR A 75 -15.60 -11.32 2.09
C THR A 75 -15.90 -10.18 3.03
N GLY A 76 -16.87 -9.34 2.69
CA GLY A 76 -17.21 -8.15 3.45
C GLY A 76 -16.13 -7.07 3.43
N LYS A 77 -15.15 -7.20 2.52
CA LYS A 77 -13.88 -6.48 2.58
C LYS A 77 -13.92 -5.11 1.93
N ARG A 78 -12.86 -4.40 2.29
CA ARG A 78 -12.57 -2.99 2.07
C ARG A 78 -12.12 -2.74 0.65
N ASP A 79 -12.39 -1.53 0.16
CA ASP A 79 -11.85 -1.05 -1.10
C ASP A 79 -10.38 -0.67 -1.00
N HIS A 80 -9.53 -1.17 -1.90
CA HIS A 80 -8.10 -0.84 -1.91
C HIS A 80 -7.73 0.25 -2.92
N VAL A 81 -8.59 0.58 -3.88
CA VAL A 81 -8.31 1.65 -4.86
C VAL A 81 -8.44 3.04 -4.24
N LEU A 82 -9.58 3.33 -3.60
CA LEU A 82 -9.81 4.57 -2.85
C LEU A 82 -8.87 4.67 -1.66
N HIS A 83 -8.65 3.54 -0.97
CA HIS A 83 -7.68 3.47 0.12
C HIS A 83 -6.30 3.89 -0.36
N SER A 84 -5.80 3.34 -1.48
CA SER A 84 -4.48 3.69 -2.02
C SER A 84 -4.35 5.17 -2.37
N VAL A 85 -5.39 5.78 -2.96
CA VAL A 85 -5.38 7.22 -3.28
C VAL A 85 -5.43 8.07 -2.00
N ASN A 86 -6.29 7.74 -1.04
CA ASN A 86 -6.37 8.48 0.23
C ASN A 86 -5.08 8.32 1.06
N THR A 87 -4.49 7.13 1.08
CA THR A 87 -3.18 6.83 1.70
C THR A 87 -2.11 7.68 1.05
N PHE A 88 -2.09 7.77 -0.28
CA PHE A 88 -1.19 8.63 -1.03
C PHE A 88 -1.32 10.11 -0.63
N LEU A 89 -2.54 10.65 -0.61
CA LEU A 89 -2.79 12.06 -0.26
C LEU A 89 -2.41 12.39 1.19
N LEU A 90 -2.75 11.50 2.14
CA LEU A 90 -2.34 11.62 3.53
C LEU A 90 -0.80 11.63 3.64
N GLY A 91 -0.14 10.76 2.89
CA GLY A 91 1.30 10.68 2.86
C GLY A 91 1.97 11.94 2.31
N LEU A 92 1.36 12.66 1.37
CA LEU A 92 1.90 13.97 0.95
C LEU A 92 1.91 14.97 2.09
N PHE A 93 0.81 15.04 2.86
CA PHE A 93 0.73 15.91 4.03
C PHE A 93 1.79 15.53 5.08
N ILE A 94 1.88 14.25 5.44
CA ILE A 94 2.83 13.78 6.47
C ILE A 94 4.26 13.93 5.98
N ASN A 95 4.54 13.58 4.72
CA ASN A 95 5.86 13.77 4.11
C ASN A 95 6.27 15.24 4.20
N ASP A 96 5.40 16.19 3.85
CA ASP A 96 5.69 17.63 3.85
C ASP A 96 5.79 18.25 5.25
N LYS A 97 4.86 17.93 6.13
CA LYS A 97 4.69 18.65 7.40
C LYS A 97 5.35 17.97 8.59
N TYR A 98 5.62 16.67 8.52
CA TYR A 98 6.06 15.89 9.67
C TYR A 98 7.42 15.21 9.51
N LEU A 99 7.77 14.74 8.31
CA LEU A 99 9.05 14.08 8.11
C LEU A 99 10.20 15.08 7.96
N ASP A 100 11.25 14.87 8.75
CA ASP A 100 12.52 15.60 8.60
C ASP A 100 13.22 15.23 7.28
N LYS A 101 13.26 13.92 7.00
CA LYS A 101 13.81 13.36 5.76
C LYS A 101 12.68 13.06 4.81
N LYS A 102 12.52 13.90 3.79
CA LYS A 102 11.50 13.73 2.76
C LYS A 102 11.70 12.42 1.99
N VAL A 103 10.58 11.76 1.74
CA VAL A 103 10.44 10.65 0.81
C VAL A 103 10.36 11.21 -0.61
N ASP A 104 11.07 10.58 -1.55
CA ASP A 104 11.01 10.92 -2.96
C ASP A 104 9.60 10.67 -3.54
N MET A 105 9.13 11.58 -4.36
CA MET A 105 7.75 11.54 -4.87
C MET A 105 7.51 10.34 -5.79
N PHE A 106 8.49 9.93 -6.60
CA PHE A 106 8.33 8.75 -7.44
C PHE A 106 8.27 7.47 -6.62
N GLN A 107 9.11 7.38 -5.58
CA GLN A 107 9.06 6.27 -4.62
C GLN A 107 7.69 6.21 -3.94
N TRP A 108 7.16 7.36 -3.51
CA TRP A 108 5.86 7.45 -2.87
C TRP A 108 4.70 7.10 -3.81
N ASN A 109 4.73 7.58 -5.07
CA ASN A 109 3.76 7.22 -6.10
C ASN A 109 3.66 5.70 -6.26
N ILE A 110 4.79 5.00 -6.36
CA ILE A 110 4.77 3.53 -6.49
C ILE A 110 4.30 2.88 -5.19
N SER A 111 4.86 3.27 -4.04
CA SER A 111 4.58 2.57 -2.79
C SER A 111 3.15 2.74 -2.33
N ALA A 112 2.61 3.96 -2.36
CA ALA A 112 1.28 4.24 -1.86
C ALA A 112 0.18 3.72 -2.79
N LEU A 113 0.36 3.87 -4.11
CA LEU A 113 -0.70 3.52 -5.07
C LEU A 113 -0.81 2.02 -5.37
N PHE A 114 0.23 1.24 -5.09
CA PHE A 114 0.30 -0.17 -5.50
C PHE A 114 0.67 -1.15 -4.37
N HIS A 115 0.66 -0.72 -3.10
CA HIS A 115 1.00 -1.63 -1.98
C HIS A 115 0.04 -2.81 -1.86
N ASP A 116 -1.23 -2.63 -2.21
CA ASP A 116 -2.27 -3.66 -2.11
C ASP A 116 -2.64 -4.34 -3.44
N ILE A 117 -1.84 -4.16 -4.49
CA ILE A 117 -2.19 -4.67 -5.84
C ILE A 117 -2.37 -6.20 -5.89
N ALA A 118 -1.74 -6.94 -4.99
CA ALA A 118 -1.85 -8.41 -4.91
C ALA A 118 -2.89 -8.91 -3.89
N TYR A 119 -3.66 -8.01 -3.28
CA TYR A 119 -4.73 -8.37 -2.35
C TYR A 119 -5.75 -9.39 -2.90
N PRO A 120 -6.11 -9.38 -4.21
CA PRO A 120 -6.96 -10.41 -4.82
C PRO A 120 -6.51 -11.85 -4.57
N LEU A 121 -5.19 -12.09 -4.50
CA LEU A 121 -4.64 -13.42 -4.25
C LEU A 121 -4.86 -13.86 -2.80
N GLU A 122 -4.72 -12.95 -1.84
CA GLU A 122 -5.03 -13.23 -0.44
C GLU A 122 -6.54 -13.48 -0.24
N ILE A 123 -7.39 -12.69 -0.90
CA ILE A 123 -8.84 -12.94 -0.90
C ILE A 123 -9.15 -14.34 -1.43
N SER A 124 -8.58 -14.70 -2.58
CA SER A 124 -8.83 -15.98 -3.23
C SER A 124 -8.50 -17.14 -2.30
N GLN A 125 -7.36 -17.04 -1.59
CA GLN A 125 -7.00 -18.03 -0.58
C GLN A 125 -8.02 -18.10 0.56
N LYS A 126 -8.45 -16.97 1.12
CA LYS A 126 -9.45 -16.95 2.20
C LYS A 126 -10.79 -17.57 1.79
N ILE A 127 -11.21 -17.37 0.54
CA ILE A 127 -12.42 -18.01 -0.02
C ILE A 127 -12.24 -19.53 -0.08
N ILE A 128 -11.09 -19.99 -0.58
CA ILE A 128 -10.74 -21.41 -0.67
C ILE A 128 -10.70 -22.06 0.73
N GLU A 129 -10.03 -21.42 1.69
CA GLU A 129 -9.95 -21.89 3.08
C GLU A 129 -11.33 -22.03 3.72
N ARG A 130 -12.22 -21.05 3.52
CA ARG A 130 -13.60 -21.11 4.03
C ARG A 130 -14.35 -22.32 3.50
N TYR A 131 -14.20 -22.63 2.21
CA TYR A 131 -14.83 -23.81 1.60
C TYR A 131 -14.30 -25.11 2.20
N PHE A 132 -12.98 -25.27 2.29
CA PHE A 132 -12.36 -26.47 2.86
C PHE A 132 -12.63 -26.65 4.35
N ASN A 133 -12.70 -25.55 5.12
CA ASN A 133 -13.11 -25.59 6.53
C ASN A 133 -14.53 -26.13 6.69
N LYS A 134 -15.45 -25.78 5.78
CA LYS A 134 -16.82 -26.32 5.80
C LYS A 134 -16.85 -27.80 5.43
N LEU A 135 -16.07 -28.24 4.44
CA LEU A 135 -15.93 -29.66 4.12
C LEU A 135 -15.38 -30.45 5.31
N ASN A 136 -14.35 -29.92 5.98
CA ASN A 136 -13.78 -30.54 7.17
C ASN A 136 -14.77 -30.60 8.33
N SER A 137 -15.62 -29.58 8.52
CA SER A 137 -16.66 -29.63 9.55
C SER A 137 -17.65 -30.75 9.29
N ILE A 138 -18.13 -30.90 8.05
CA ILE A 138 -19.05 -31.97 7.65
C ILE A 138 -18.39 -33.35 7.82
N LYS A 139 -17.12 -33.48 7.46
CA LYS A 139 -16.35 -34.72 7.67
C LYS A 139 -16.30 -35.10 9.16
N CYS A 140 -16.02 -34.14 10.05
CA CYS A 140 -16.04 -34.37 11.49
C CYS A 140 -17.42 -34.78 11.99
N GLU A 141 -18.50 -34.18 11.45
CA GLU A 141 -19.88 -34.53 11.78
C GLU A 141 -20.25 -35.96 11.34
N LEU A 142 -19.64 -36.47 10.26
CA LEU A 142 -19.89 -37.80 9.71
C LEU A 142 -18.96 -38.90 10.28
N ASP A 143 -18.02 -38.56 11.15
CA ASP A 143 -17.02 -39.48 11.74
C ASP A 143 -16.22 -40.28 10.68
N VAL A 144 -15.86 -39.61 9.58
CA VAL A 144 -15.11 -40.24 8.48
C VAL A 144 -13.63 -39.84 8.55
N GLU A 145 -12.74 -40.81 8.75
CA GLU A 145 -11.28 -40.60 8.84
C GLU A 145 -10.55 -40.48 7.47
N ASN A 146 -11.22 -40.06 6.40
CA ASN A 146 -10.61 -39.98 5.06
C ASN A 146 -9.72 -38.74 4.86
N PHE A 147 -8.95 -38.72 3.77
CA PHE A 147 -8.09 -37.60 3.36
C PHE A 147 -8.80 -36.24 3.43
N THR A 148 -8.15 -35.24 4.05
CA THR A 148 -8.61 -33.85 4.05
C THR A 148 -8.04 -33.15 2.81
N PRO A 149 -8.89 -32.72 1.86
CA PRO A 149 -8.42 -32.00 0.70
C PRO A 149 -7.89 -30.62 1.11
N ASN A 150 -6.78 -30.21 0.49
CA ASN A 150 -6.17 -28.90 0.64
C ASN A 150 -5.79 -28.36 -0.75
N LEU A 151 -5.91 -27.05 -0.94
CA LEU A 151 -5.51 -26.35 -2.15
C LEU A 151 -4.52 -25.24 -1.76
N ASN A 152 -3.36 -25.27 -2.39
CA ASN A 152 -2.32 -24.27 -2.17
C ASN A 152 -2.23 -23.33 -3.38
N ILE A 153 -2.33 -22.03 -3.14
CA ILE A 153 -1.98 -21.01 -4.14
C ILE A 153 -0.50 -20.70 -3.92
N VAL A 154 0.33 -21.03 -4.91
CA VAL A 154 1.78 -20.82 -4.84
C VAL A 154 2.19 -19.89 -5.98
N PRO A 155 2.37 -18.59 -5.71
CA PRO A 155 3.04 -17.69 -6.64
C PRO A 155 4.45 -18.24 -6.93
N LYS A 156 4.83 -18.31 -8.21
CA LYS A 156 6.13 -18.83 -8.65
C LYS A 156 6.83 -17.83 -9.56
N ASP A 157 8.13 -18.03 -9.72
CA ASP A 157 8.98 -17.34 -10.70
C ASP A 157 9.18 -15.83 -10.49
N PHE A 158 8.66 -15.27 -9.39
CA PHE A 158 8.93 -13.89 -8.96
C PHE A 158 10.38 -13.65 -8.51
N GLU A 159 11.17 -14.72 -8.32
CA GLU A 159 12.57 -14.63 -7.91
C GLU A 159 13.47 -14.03 -9.01
N LYS A 160 13.12 -14.20 -10.29
CA LYS A 160 13.98 -13.83 -11.42
C LYS A 160 13.41 -12.66 -12.19
N LEU A 161 14.25 -11.65 -12.39
CA LEU A 161 14.00 -10.55 -13.30
C LEU A 161 14.44 -10.91 -14.73
N THR A 162 14.02 -10.13 -15.72
CA THR A 162 14.31 -10.33 -17.15
C THR A 162 15.79 -10.39 -17.51
N ASN A 163 16.66 -9.78 -16.68
CA ASN A 163 18.11 -9.80 -16.83
C ASN A 163 18.80 -10.89 -15.98
N ASN A 164 18.05 -11.91 -15.55
CA ASN A 164 18.48 -13.01 -14.69
C ASN A 164 18.95 -12.59 -13.28
N LYS A 165 18.77 -11.32 -12.89
CA LYS A 165 19.06 -10.89 -11.53
C LYS A 165 17.95 -11.34 -10.58
N ASN A 166 18.33 -11.58 -9.33
CA ASN A 166 17.41 -12.03 -8.30
C ASN A 166 16.66 -10.85 -7.66
N SER A 167 15.32 -10.91 -7.62
CA SER A 167 14.47 -9.87 -7.03
C SER A 167 14.67 -9.74 -5.51
N PHE A 168 14.85 -10.86 -4.80
CA PHE A 168 15.10 -10.89 -3.37
C PHE A 168 16.41 -10.20 -3.02
N GLU A 169 17.46 -10.35 -3.83
CA GLU A 169 18.73 -9.65 -3.59
C GLU A 169 18.59 -8.13 -3.64
N TYR A 170 17.80 -7.60 -4.57
CA TYR A 170 17.55 -6.16 -4.66
C TYR A 170 16.82 -5.65 -3.42
N ILE A 171 15.73 -6.32 -3.03
CA ILE A 171 14.95 -5.96 -1.85
C ILE A 171 15.82 -6.11 -0.59
N GLN A 172 16.56 -7.20 -0.46
CA GLN A 172 17.44 -7.48 0.69
C GLN A 172 18.50 -6.39 0.87
N LYS A 173 19.16 -5.97 -0.22
CA LYS A 173 20.14 -4.87 -0.19
C LYS A 173 19.53 -3.57 0.31
N ARG A 174 18.29 -3.26 -0.10
CA ARG A 174 17.57 -2.06 0.35
C ARG A 174 17.16 -2.14 1.82
N VAL A 175 16.61 -3.27 2.24
CA VAL A 175 16.22 -3.56 3.63
C VAL A 175 17.43 -3.43 4.56
N TYR A 176 18.59 -3.96 4.18
CA TYR A 176 19.83 -3.79 4.95
C TYR A 176 20.33 -2.35 4.98
N LYS A 177 20.20 -1.58 3.89
CA LYS A 177 20.52 -0.14 3.89
C LYS A 177 19.66 0.66 4.86
N TRP A 178 18.44 0.21 5.16
CA TRP A 178 17.58 0.77 6.21
C TRP A 178 17.94 0.30 7.62
N GLY A 179 18.93 -0.59 7.76
CA GLY A 179 19.37 -1.14 9.04
C GLY A 179 18.40 -2.16 9.64
N LEU A 180 17.61 -2.83 8.79
CA LEU A 180 16.63 -3.83 9.22
C LEU A 180 17.22 -5.24 9.03
N ASP A 181 17.18 -6.05 10.10
CA ASP A 181 17.60 -7.45 10.06
C ASP A 181 16.42 -8.35 9.69
N ILE A 182 16.02 -8.27 8.42
CA ILE A 182 14.93 -9.08 7.86
C ILE A 182 15.51 -9.87 6.70
N ASN A 183 15.39 -11.20 6.76
CA ASN A 183 15.76 -12.07 5.64
C ASN A 183 14.58 -12.20 4.66
N VAL A 184 14.68 -11.49 3.53
CA VAL A 184 13.64 -11.38 2.50
C VAL A 184 13.29 -12.75 1.91
N GLN A 185 14.30 -13.52 1.52
CA GLN A 185 14.10 -14.84 0.90
C GLN A 185 13.45 -15.82 1.89
N LYS A 186 13.88 -15.80 3.16
CA LYS A 186 13.25 -16.61 4.20
C LYS A 186 11.80 -16.22 4.42
N ARG A 187 11.47 -14.92 4.47
CA ARG A 187 10.07 -14.46 4.62
C ARG A 187 9.18 -14.93 3.47
N TYR A 188 9.69 -14.89 2.24
CA TYR A 188 8.99 -15.46 1.09
C TYR A 188 8.81 -16.98 1.24
N ALA A 189 9.88 -17.71 1.60
CA ALA A 189 9.82 -19.15 1.79
C ALA A 189 8.85 -19.56 2.91
N ASP A 190 8.85 -18.84 4.03
CA ASP A 190 7.95 -19.05 5.16
C ASP A 190 6.48 -18.84 4.73
N MET A 191 6.19 -17.82 3.92
CA MET A 191 4.87 -17.54 3.35
C MET A 191 4.37 -18.68 2.45
N ILE A 192 5.24 -19.23 1.60
CA ILE A 192 4.90 -20.39 0.77
C ILE A 192 4.71 -21.64 1.62
N PHE A 193 5.60 -21.88 2.59
CA PHE A 193 5.55 -23.06 3.47
C PHE A 193 4.31 -23.07 4.37
N SER A 194 3.92 -21.93 4.93
CA SER A 194 2.73 -21.80 5.75
C SER A 194 1.42 -21.83 4.95
N ASN A 195 1.51 -21.75 3.61
CA ASN A 195 0.36 -21.52 2.74
C ASN A 195 -0.47 -20.32 3.25
N GLN A 196 0.18 -19.20 3.57
CA GLN A 196 -0.51 -17.96 3.94
C GLN A 196 0.02 -16.83 3.06
N ILE A 197 -0.76 -16.45 2.05
CA ILE A 197 -0.42 -15.37 1.13
C ILE A 197 -0.35 -14.05 1.90
N CYS A 198 0.80 -13.40 1.81
CA CYS A 198 0.99 -12.03 2.27
C CYS A 198 0.91 -11.10 1.06
N HIS A 199 -0.17 -10.29 0.97
CA HIS A 199 -0.33 -9.36 -0.15
C HIS A 199 0.86 -8.40 -0.28
N GLY A 200 1.42 -7.88 0.82
CA GLY A 200 2.59 -7.00 0.74
C GLY A 200 3.83 -7.64 0.07
N ILE A 201 4.11 -8.92 0.35
CA ILE A 201 5.19 -9.64 -0.31
C ILE A 201 4.90 -9.79 -1.81
N ILE A 202 3.68 -10.24 -2.17
CA ILE A 202 3.34 -10.49 -3.57
C ILE A 202 3.18 -9.20 -4.38
N SER A 203 2.62 -8.14 -3.78
CA SER A 203 2.51 -6.81 -4.38
C SER A 203 3.89 -6.27 -4.72
N ALA A 204 4.84 -6.34 -3.79
CA ALA A 204 6.21 -5.88 -4.02
C ALA A 204 6.88 -6.59 -5.20
N LEU A 205 6.76 -7.91 -5.24
CA LEU A 205 7.35 -8.73 -6.30
C LEU A 205 6.66 -8.51 -7.64
N THR A 206 5.34 -8.37 -7.64
CA THR A 206 4.53 -8.10 -8.84
C THR A 206 4.89 -6.75 -9.43
N VAL A 207 4.90 -5.68 -8.63
CA VAL A 207 5.25 -4.33 -9.08
C VAL A 207 6.70 -4.28 -9.59
N LEU A 208 7.64 -4.90 -8.87
CA LEU A 208 9.04 -4.95 -9.29
C LEU A 208 9.20 -5.67 -10.63
N TYR A 209 8.54 -6.82 -10.80
CA TYR A 209 8.60 -7.62 -12.03
C TYR A 209 7.95 -6.89 -13.21
N LEU A 210 6.78 -6.27 -13.02
CA LEU A 210 6.11 -5.50 -14.08
C LEU A 210 6.95 -4.31 -14.52
N ILE A 211 7.52 -3.55 -13.59
CA ILE A 211 8.41 -2.45 -13.94
C ILE A 211 9.67 -2.99 -14.63
N ASP A 212 10.19 -4.13 -14.20
CA ASP A 212 11.34 -4.78 -14.84
C ASP A 212 11.07 -5.16 -16.30
N LEU A 213 9.89 -5.68 -16.63
CA LEU A 213 9.46 -5.91 -18.02
C LEU A 213 9.46 -4.61 -18.84
N MET A 214 9.03 -3.50 -18.24
CA MET A 214 9.08 -2.20 -18.92
C MET A 214 10.53 -1.74 -19.14
N TYR A 215 11.42 -1.96 -18.19
CA TYR A 215 12.85 -1.70 -18.36
C TYR A 215 13.47 -2.60 -19.43
N GLN A 216 13.07 -3.86 -19.53
CA GLN A 216 13.55 -4.75 -20.61
C GLN A 216 13.20 -4.20 -21.99
N SER A 217 12.04 -3.57 -22.14
CA SER A 217 11.61 -2.95 -23.39
C SER A 217 12.34 -1.63 -23.68
N ASN A 218 12.60 -0.80 -22.67
CA ASN A 218 13.06 0.59 -22.85
C ASN A 218 14.55 0.82 -22.54
N ASN A 219 15.19 -0.05 -21.77
CA ASN A 219 16.61 -0.04 -21.43
C ASN A 219 17.11 -1.49 -21.19
N PRO A 220 17.11 -2.36 -22.21
CA PRO A 220 17.48 -3.77 -22.08
C PRO A 220 18.90 -3.97 -21.52
N GLU A 221 19.82 -3.07 -21.86
CA GLU A 221 21.23 -3.12 -21.42
C GLU A 221 21.43 -2.63 -19.97
N ARG A 222 20.39 -2.05 -19.35
CA ARG A 222 20.45 -1.52 -17.97
C ARG A 222 21.56 -0.48 -17.80
N ASN A 223 21.70 0.40 -18.78
CA ASN A 223 22.67 1.49 -18.75
C ASN A 223 22.26 2.57 -17.74
N ASN A 224 23.25 3.18 -17.09
CA ASN A 224 23.06 4.31 -16.18
C ASN A 224 23.02 5.67 -16.91
N ASN A 225 23.63 5.73 -18.09
CA ASN A 225 23.71 6.94 -18.90
C ASN A 225 22.90 6.72 -20.17
N ASN A 226 21.64 7.14 -20.17
CA ASN A 226 20.94 7.37 -21.42
C ASN A 226 21.08 8.86 -21.76
N ASN A 227 21.70 9.16 -22.90
CA ASN A 227 21.87 10.52 -23.42
C ASN A 227 20.52 11.26 -23.66
N ASN A 228 19.39 10.58 -23.46
CA ASN A 228 18.04 11.05 -23.74
C ASN A 228 17.13 11.20 -22.51
N HIS A 229 17.66 11.22 -21.27
CA HIS A 229 16.89 11.42 -20.03
C HIS A 229 15.54 10.66 -20.01
N SER A 230 15.59 9.36 -20.32
CA SER A 230 14.39 8.63 -20.72
C SER A 230 13.54 8.15 -19.54
N GLY A 231 13.97 8.36 -18.28
CA GLY A 231 13.28 7.86 -17.09
C GLY A 231 13.41 6.34 -16.91
N TRP A 232 14.41 5.75 -17.58
CA TRP A 232 14.69 4.32 -17.64
C TRP A 232 16.13 3.99 -17.29
N GLU A 233 16.89 4.95 -16.78
CA GLU A 233 18.26 4.75 -16.29
C GLU A 233 18.27 3.73 -15.15
N GLN A 234 19.21 2.79 -15.17
CA GLN A 234 19.27 1.70 -14.18
C GLN A 234 19.35 2.21 -12.73
N ARG A 235 19.99 3.36 -12.50
CA ARG A 235 20.00 4.01 -11.19
C ARG A 235 18.60 4.31 -10.64
N TYR A 236 17.61 4.64 -11.48
CA TYR A 236 16.23 4.89 -11.02
C TYR A 236 15.53 3.58 -10.65
N PHE A 237 15.84 2.49 -11.36
CA PHE A 237 15.38 1.16 -10.97
C PHE A 237 15.92 0.80 -9.59
N GLU A 238 17.23 0.88 -9.40
CA GLU A 238 17.91 0.46 -8.17
C GLU A 238 17.63 1.37 -6.98
N ASN A 239 17.45 2.68 -7.23
CA ASN A 239 17.24 3.65 -6.18
C ASN A 239 15.79 3.91 -5.85
N ASP A 240 14.90 3.98 -6.83
CA ASP A 240 13.53 4.44 -6.62
C ASP A 240 12.56 3.27 -6.66
N VAL A 241 12.58 2.48 -7.74
CA VAL A 241 11.68 1.33 -7.90
C VAL A 241 11.93 0.29 -6.81
N VAL A 242 13.20 -0.10 -6.61
CA VAL A 242 13.56 -1.06 -5.56
C VAL A 242 13.25 -0.50 -4.16
N SER A 243 13.37 0.80 -3.91
CA SER A 243 12.94 1.40 -2.63
C SER A 243 11.45 1.22 -2.40
N ALA A 244 10.64 1.62 -3.38
CA ALA A 244 9.19 1.52 -3.29
C ALA A 244 8.75 0.07 -3.08
N CYS A 245 9.26 -0.87 -3.90
CA CYS A 245 8.94 -2.28 -3.76
C CYS A 245 9.42 -2.86 -2.43
N SER A 246 10.56 -2.42 -1.91
CA SER A 246 11.02 -2.85 -0.58
C SER A 246 10.13 -2.31 0.55
N ALA A 247 9.58 -1.10 0.42
CA ALA A 247 8.62 -0.58 1.38
C ALA A 247 7.30 -1.34 1.32
N ILE A 248 6.80 -1.63 0.11
CA ILE A 248 5.63 -2.50 -0.10
C ILE A 248 5.89 -3.88 0.51
N PHE A 249 7.08 -4.47 0.33
CA PHE A 249 7.39 -5.79 0.89
C PHE A 249 7.23 -5.80 2.42
N LEU A 250 7.64 -4.72 3.06
CA LEU A 250 7.61 -4.58 4.51
C LEU A 250 6.21 -4.29 5.06
N HIS A 251 5.35 -3.56 4.33
CA HIS A 251 4.15 -2.90 4.89
C HIS A 251 3.19 -3.84 5.64
N ASN A 252 3.06 -5.09 5.17
CA ASN A 252 2.18 -6.12 5.74
C ASN A 252 2.94 -7.22 6.52
N LEU A 253 4.20 -6.99 6.91
CA LEU A 253 4.90 -7.90 7.82
C LEU A 253 4.41 -7.72 9.27
N SER A 254 4.71 -8.70 10.13
CA SER A 254 4.34 -8.66 11.54
C SER A 254 4.96 -7.46 12.28
N ASP A 255 4.31 -7.00 13.34
CA ASP A 255 4.74 -5.83 14.13
C ASP A 255 6.19 -5.90 14.63
N ASP A 256 6.69 -7.10 14.91
CA ASP A 256 8.09 -7.31 15.28
C ASP A 256 9.08 -6.84 14.21
N ALA A 257 8.72 -6.93 12.93
CA ALA A 257 9.54 -6.43 11.83
C ALA A 257 9.60 -4.89 11.81
N PHE A 258 8.60 -4.22 12.40
CA PHE A 258 8.45 -2.76 12.40
C PHE A 258 9.09 -2.05 13.59
N LYS A 259 9.39 -2.76 14.68
CA LYS A 259 10.02 -2.18 15.89
C LYS A 259 11.29 -1.37 15.60
N ASN A 260 12.01 -1.77 14.56
CA ASN A 260 13.27 -1.16 14.13
C ASN A 260 13.13 -0.13 13.00
N ILE A 261 11.93 0.02 12.41
CA ILE A 261 11.66 1.02 11.37
C ILE A 261 11.53 2.39 12.04
N LYS A 262 12.43 3.31 11.69
CA LYS A 262 12.46 4.68 12.21
C LYS A 262 12.39 5.67 11.07
N LYS A 263 11.61 6.75 11.24
CA LYS A 263 11.37 7.76 10.20
C LYS A 263 12.64 8.41 9.64
N ASN A 264 13.73 8.50 10.40
CA ASN A 264 15.00 9.05 9.93
C ASN A 264 15.89 8.03 9.17
N LYS A 265 15.80 6.74 9.50
CA LYS A 265 16.58 5.66 8.87
C LYS A 265 15.88 5.08 7.64
N ALA A 266 14.57 4.86 7.76
CA ALA A 266 13.73 4.20 6.78
C ALA A 266 12.44 5.01 6.56
N PRO A 267 12.54 6.25 6.05
CA PRO A 267 11.41 7.18 5.94
C PRO A 267 10.27 6.63 5.07
N LEU A 268 10.59 5.94 3.97
CA LEU A 268 9.60 5.40 3.04
C LEU A 268 8.72 4.29 3.65
N PRO A 269 9.27 3.18 4.19
CA PRO A 269 8.43 2.16 4.84
C PRO A 269 7.76 2.68 6.11
N TYR A 270 8.37 3.61 6.83
CA TYR A 270 7.72 4.30 7.96
C TYR A 270 6.48 5.07 7.49
N LEU A 271 6.61 5.88 6.44
CA LEU A 271 5.52 6.68 5.90
C LEU A 271 4.39 5.79 5.37
N LEU A 272 4.74 4.73 4.63
CA LEU A 272 3.75 3.80 4.09
C LEU A 272 2.95 3.14 5.21
N LYS A 273 3.63 2.55 6.20
CA LYS A 273 2.96 1.90 7.34
C LYS A 273 2.09 2.89 8.11
N LEU A 274 2.60 4.09 8.38
CA LEU A 274 1.83 5.08 9.11
C LEU A 274 0.57 5.50 8.33
N CYS A 275 0.68 5.78 7.03
CA CYS A 275 -0.47 6.24 6.25
C CYS A 275 -1.51 5.14 6.05
N ASP A 276 -1.07 3.92 5.72
CA ASP A 276 -1.94 2.74 5.57
C ASP A 276 -2.80 2.51 6.83
N GLU A 277 -2.18 2.58 8.01
CA GLU A 277 -2.90 2.35 9.27
C GLU A 277 -3.80 3.50 9.71
N LEU A 278 -3.44 4.75 9.37
CA LEU A 278 -4.26 5.92 9.67
C LEU A 278 -5.47 6.04 8.74
N GLN A 279 -5.32 5.70 7.46
CA GLN A 279 -6.35 5.88 6.43
C GLN A 279 -7.54 4.94 6.67
N ASN A 280 -8.63 5.50 7.21
CA ASN A 280 -9.86 4.74 7.49
C ASN A 280 -11.16 5.40 6.96
N TRP A 281 -11.13 6.65 6.51
CA TRP A 281 -12.30 7.31 5.91
C TRP A 281 -12.58 6.83 4.49
N ASP A 282 -13.81 6.98 4.02
CA ASP A 282 -14.24 6.62 2.65
C ASP A 282 -13.84 5.19 2.24
N ARG A 283 -13.76 4.27 3.23
CA ARG A 283 -13.37 2.88 3.02
C ARG A 283 -14.60 1.98 3.23
N PRO A 284 -15.29 1.56 2.15
CA PRO A 284 -16.47 0.70 2.23
C PRO A 284 -16.25 -0.55 3.10
N LYS A 285 -17.30 -0.93 3.85
CA LYS A 285 -17.38 -2.16 4.65
C LYS A 285 -18.74 -2.83 4.39
N THR A 286 -18.88 -4.10 4.77
CA THR A 286 -20.10 -4.91 4.52
C THR A 286 -21.39 -4.21 4.97
N ASP A 287 -21.32 -3.53 6.09
CA ASP A 287 -22.39 -2.84 6.80
C ASP A 287 -22.40 -1.32 6.56
N MET A 288 -21.37 -0.79 5.90
CA MET A 288 -21.21 0.64 5.60
C MET A 288 -20.64 0.81 4.19
N LEU A 289 -21.52 0.82 3.19
CA LEU A 289 -21.12 0.90 1.78
C LEU A 289 -20.33 2.15 1.41
N ASN A 290 -20.49 3.25 2.15
CA ASN A 290 -19.73 4.49 1.93
C ASN A 290 -18.48 4.60 2.82
N GLY A 291 -18.25 3.64 3.73
CA GLY A 291 -17.19 3.71 4.74
C GLY A 291 -17.45 4.75 5.84
N ASP A 292 -16.42 4.99 6.66
CA ASP A 292 -16.48 5.97 7.73
C ASP A 292 -16.42 7.40 7.14
N SER A 293 -17.28 8.30 7.64
CA SER A 293 -17.33 9.69 7.17
C SER A 293 -15.98 10.40 7.39
N PRO A 294 -15.46 11.15 6.40
CA PRO A 294 -14.30 12.02 6.55
C PRO A 294 -14.44 13.05 7.69
N GLU A 295 -15.67 13.39 8.08
CA GLU A 295 -15.95 14.30 9.20
C GLU A 295 -15.43 13.79 10.54
N ASN A 296 -15.32 12.46 10.68
CA ASN A 296 -14.82 11.83 11.90
C ASN A 296 -13.29 11.87 12.01
N TYR A 297 -12.58 12.51 11.08
CA TYR A 297 -11.12 12.46 11.00
C TYR A 297 -10.54 13.85 10.78
N ASP A 298 -9.36 14.10 11.33
CA ASP A 298 -8.56 15.29 11.02
C ASP A 298 -7.07 15.00 11.27
N VAL A 299 -6.19 15.75 10.62
CA VAL A 299 -4.73 15.62 10.78
C VAL A 299 -4.05 16.97 10.81
N PHE A 300 -3.18 17.22 11.78
CA PHE A 300 -2.42 18.47 11.83
C PHE A 300 -1.12 18.30 12.63
N ILE A 301 -0.22 19.29 12.50
CA ILE A 301 1.04 19.33 13.24
C ILE A 301 0.93 20.38 14.35
N HIS A 302 1.29 20.00 15.57
CA HIS A 302 1.39 20.90 16.71
C HIS A 302 2.59 20.50 17.56
N ASP A 303 3.46 21.46 17.89
CA ASP A 303 4.69 21.23 18.67
C ASP A 303 5.54 20.03 18.16
N ASN A 304 5.75 19.96 16.84
CA ASN A 304 6.45 18.87 16.14
C ASN A 304 5.81 17.47 16.32
N LYS A 305 4.56 17.40 16.76
CA LYS A 305 3.79 16.16 16.83
C LYS A 305 2.76 16.11 15.72
N LEU A 306 2.63 14.94 15.11
CA LEU A 306 1.52 14.59 14.24
C LEU A 306 0.33 14.25 15.13
N ILE A 307 -0.71 15.08 15.09
CA ILE A 307 -1.97 14.83 15.79
C ILE A 307 -2.98 14.32 14.77
N TYR A 308 -3.48 13.10 14.99
CA TYR A 308 -4.54 12.50 14.21
C TYR A 308 -5.80 12.38 15.08
N LYS A 309 -6.89 13.03 14.66
CA LYS A 309 -8.17 12.98 15.36
C LYS A 309 -9.05 11.92 14.75
N VAL A 310 -9.80 11.22 15.60
CA VAL A 310 -10.80 10.23 15.22
C VAL A 310 -12.11 10.45 15.98
N GLY A 311 -13.24 10.10 15.38
CA GLY A 311 -14.58 10.33 15.94
C GLY A 311 -15.03 9.33 17.01
N SER A 312 -14.23 8.30 17.32
CA SER A 312 -14.58 7.34 18.39
C SER A 312 -13.36 6.77 19.12
N GLU A 313 -13.53 6.42 20.40
CA GLU A 313 -12.49 5.73 21.17
C GLU A 313 -12.15 4.35 20.58
N SER A 314 -13.14 3.63 20.03
CA SER A 314 -12.90 2.31 19.42
C SER A 314 -11.89 2.39 18.27
N ILE A 315 -12.09 3.35 17.36
CA ILE A 315 -11.18 3.59 16.24
C ILE A 315 -9.81 4.03 16.75
N LYS A 316 -9.76 4.88 17.79
CA LYS A 316 -8.50 5.31 18.41
C LYS A 316 -7.70 4.13 18.93
N TYR A 317 -8.33 3.19 19.65
CA TYR A 317 -7.63 2.00 20.16
C TYR A 317 -7.17 1.09 19.03
N GLU A 318 -8.01 0.88 17.99
CA GLU A 318 -7.63 0.10 16.81
C GLU A 318 -6.36 0.67 16.15
N ILE A 319 -6.35 1.98 15.88
CA ILE A 319 -5.21 2.64 15.24
C ILE A 319 -3.98 2.60 16.14
N LEU A 320 -4.12 2.94 17.42
CA LEU A 320 -3.00 2.93 18.38
C LEU A 320 -2.32 1.57 18.43
N HIS A 321 -3.09 0.49 18.48
CA HIS A 321 -2.56 -0.87 18.47
C HIS A 321 -1.74 -1.15 17.20
N LYS A 322 -2.25 -0.76 16.02
CA LYS A 322 -1.57 -1.04 14.75
C LYS A 322 -0.30 -0.21 14.52
N ILE A 323 -0.25 1.01 15.05
CA ILE A 323 0.92 1.89 14.91
C ILE A 323 1.91 1.80 16.08
N GLU A 324 1.59 1.05 17.15
CA GLU A 324 2.45 0.87 18.32
C GLU A 324 3.83 0.35 17.91
N CYS A 325 3.87 -0.51 16.89
CA CYS A 325 5.09 -1.08 16.33
C CYS A 325 6.10 -0.03 15.83
N LEU A 326 5.65 1.17 15.42
CA LEU A 326 6.53 2.26 14.98
C LEU A 326 7.28 2.90 16.16
N ASN A 327 6.70 2.83 17.37
CA ASN A 327 7.23 3.42 18.61
C ASN A 327 7.68 4.88 18.39
N ASP A 328 6.80 5.70 17.79
CA ASP A 328 7.00 7.14 17.61
C ASP A 328 6.07 7.92 18.54
N ARG A 329 6.65 8.44 19.62
CA ARG A 329 5.93 9.24 20.63
C ARG A 329 5.43 10.59 20.11
N ASN A 330 5.85 10.99 18.92
CA ASN A 330 5.40 12.21 18.26
C ASN A 330 4.20 11.97 17.35
N VAL A 331 3.64 10.75 17.30
CA VAL A 331 2.34 10.48 16.69
C VAL A 331 1.32 10.35 17.82
N VAL A 332 0.31 11.21 17.83
CA VAL A 332 -0.70 11.28 18.87
C VAL A 332 -2.08 11.08 18.25
N ILE A 333 -2.78 10.03 18.71
CA ILE A 333 -4.18 9.77 18.31
C ILE A 333 -5.11 10.35 19.37
N LYS A 334 -5.93 11.33 18.98
CA LYS A 334 -6.92 11.98 19.85
C LYS A 334 -8.33 11.61 19.42
N ASN A 335 -9.25 11.59 20.39
CA ASN A 335 -10.68 11.56 20.10
C ASN A 335 -11.21 13.01 20.02
N GLU A 336 -12.22 13.28 19.19
CA GLU A 336 -12.81 14.61 19.01
C GLU A 336 -13.26 15.29 20.32
N THR A 337 -13.64 14.51 21.32
CA THR A 337 -14.08 15.01 22.64
C THR A 337 -12.95 15.50 23.54
N GLN A 338 -11.68 15.27 23.19
CA GLN A 338 -10.52 15.71 23.96
C GLN A 338 -9.85 16.91 23.27
N GLN A 339 -10.22 18.13 23.69
CA GLN A 339 -9.54 19.37 23.26
C GLN A 339 -8.08 19.36 23.73
#